data_AF-A0A811MBF0-F1
#
_entry.id   AF-A0A811MBF0-F1
#
_cell.length_a   1.000
_cell.length_b   1.000
_cell.length_c   1.000
_cell.angle_alpha   90.00
_cell.angle_beta   90.00
_cell.angle_gamma   90.00
#
_symmetry.space_group_name_H-M   'P 1'
#
loop_
_entity.id
_entity.type
_entity.pdbx_description
1 polymer ?
#
loop_
_entity_poly.entity_id
_entity_poly.type
_entity_poly.pdbx_seq_one_letter_code
_entity_poly.pdbx_strand_id
1 'polypeptide(L)'
;MSRGLLPVPAINKRRGKTVPIGDTPRRSRRLAGAKSEFGLNDLERRSKKKAMRTLELIEEHEGIDQQALDEYAKLFEQPLPDAHLQALAALFHWSLPENLDDGEGAVLLS
;
A
#
# COMPACT_ATOMS: atom_id res chain seq x y z
N MET A 1 10.19 -56.25 -23.37
CA MET A 1 10.03 -55.18 -22.36
C MET A 1 9.22 -54.05 -22.99
N SER A 2 7.91 -54.04 -22.79
CA SER A 2 6.97 -53.05 -23.38
C SER A 2 6.91 -51.79 -22.52
N ARG A 3 7.47 -50.68 -23.04
CA ARG A 3 7.33 -49.33 -22.46
C ARG A 3 5.90 -48.85 -22.69
N GLY A 4 5.05 -48.97 -21.68
CA GLY A 4 3.71 -48.37 -21.66
C GLY A 4 3.83 -46.87 -21.44
N LEU A 5 3.78 -46.07 -22.50
CA LEU A 5 3.58 -44.62 -22.39
C LEU A 5 2.06 -44.39 -22.24
N LEU A 6 1.66 -43.75 -21.14
CA LEU A 6 0.28 -43.35 -20.94
C LEU A 6 -0.12 -42.30 -22.00
N PRO A 7 -1.39 -42.29 -22.47
CA PRO A 7 -1.84 -41.32 -23.44
C PRO A 7 -1.77 -39.90 -22.86
N VAL A 8 -1.35 -38.95 -23.72
CA VAL A 8 -1.27 -37.53 -23.36
C VAL A 8 -2.66 -37.01 -23.00
N PRO A 9 -2.85 -36.38 -21.84
CA PRO A 9 -4.16 -35.89 -21.42
C PRO A 9 -4.66 -34.78 -22.36
N ALA A 10 -5.88 -34.94 -22.86
CA ALA A 10 -6.55 -33.92 -23.67
C ALA A 10 -7.00 -32.76 -22.77
N ILE A 11 -6.43 -31.58 -22.98
CA ILE A 11 -6.85 -30.35 -22.30
C ILE A 11 -8.05 -29.77 -23.04
N ASN A 12 -9.23 -29.82 -22.41
CA ASN A 12 -10.40 -29.11 -22.92
C ASN A 12 -10.14 -27.60 -22.87
N LYS A 13 -9.95 -26.97 -24.03
CA LYS A 13 -9.83 -25.51 -24.15
C LYS A 13 -11.12 -24.89 -23.61
N ARG A 14 -11.04 -24.23 -22.46
CA ARG A 14 -12.18 -23.52 -21.87
C ARG A 14 -12.55 -22.38 -22.81
N ARG A 15 -13.78 -22.40 -23.34
CA ARG A 15 -14.36 -21.27 -24.06
C ARG A 15 -14.31 -20.04 -23.14
N GLY A 16 -13.60 -18.99 -23.55
CA GLY A 16 -13.61 -17.72 -22.84
C GLY A 16 -15.04 -17.20 -22.77
N LYS A 17 -15.57 -17.02 -21.57
CA LYS A 17 -16.82 -16.29 -21.38
C LYS A 17 -16.51 -14.80 -21.52
N THR A 18 -17.24 -14.10 -22.38
CA THR A 18 -17.26 -12.64 -22.43
C THR A 18 -17.76 -12.14 -21.09
N VAL A 19 -16.87 -11.51 -20.33
CA VAL A 19 -17.20 -10.93 -19.02
C VAL A 19 -17.91 -9.59 -19.28
N PRO A 20 -19.13 -9.37 -18.75
CA PRO A 20 -19.83 -8.11 -18.92
C PRO A 20 -19.06 -6.95 -18.27
N ILE A 21 -19.19 -5.76 -18.84
CA ILE A 21 -18.57 -4.53 -18.31
C ILE A 21 -19.18 -4.27 -16.92
N GLY A 22 -18.33 -4.27 -15.89
CA GLY A 22 -18.73 -4.11 -14.49
C GLY A 22 -18.59 -5.38 -13.63
N ASP A 23 -18.34 -6.55 -14.24
CA ASP A 23 -18.03 -7.75 -13.47
C ASP A 23 -16.63 -7.65 -12.87
N THR A 24 -16.56 -7.54 -11.54
CA THR A 24 -15.28 -7.62 -10.84
C THR A 24 -14.72 -9.04 -10.99
N PRO A 25 -13.44 -9.21 -11.36
CA PRO A 25 -12.85 -10.53 -11.48
C PRO A 25 -13.09 -11.34 -10.21
N ARG A 26 -13.66 -12.55 -10.36
CA ARG A 26 -13.92 -13.44 -9.22
C ARG A 26 -12.61 -13.62 -8.46
N ARG A 27 -12.52 -13.02 -7.28
CA ARG A 27 -11.34 -13.16 -6.41
C ARG A 27 -11.10 -14.65 -6.20
N SER A 28 -9.84 -15.06 -6.25
CA SER A 28 -9.50 -16.47 -6.03
C SER A 28 -10.15 -16.94 -4.72
N ARG A 29 -10.61 -18.19 -4.68
CA ARG A 29 -11.23 -18.75 -3.47
C ARG A 29 -10.32 -18.64 -2.23
N ARG A 30 -9.00 -18.50 -2.41
CA ARG A 30 -8.03 -18.29 -1.32
C ARG A 30 -8.10 -16.88 -0.72
N LEU A 31 -8.50 -15.89 -1.53
CA LEU A 31 -8.60 -14.48 -1.14
C LEU A 31 -10.03 -14.06 -0.78
N ALA A 32 -11.04 -14.86 -1.16
CA ALA A 32 -12.42 -14.63 -0.79
C ALA A 32 -12.62 -14.89 0.72
N GLY A 33 -12.83 -13.83 1.50
CA GLY A 33 -13.03 -13.90 2.96
C GLY A 33 -11.76 -13.83 3.81
N ALA A 34 -10.58 -13.75 3.19
CA ALA A 34 -9.35 -13.46 3.90
C ALA A 34 -9.41 -12.01 4.41
N LYS A 35 -9.64 -11.83 5.71
CA LYS A 35 -9.40 -10.54 6.38
C LYS A 35 -7.90 -10.26 6.31
N SER A 36 -7.51 -9.01 6.10
CA SER A 36 -6.10 -8.62 6.21
C SER A 36 -5.58 -9.08 7.57
N GLU A 37 -4.55 -9.90 7.57
CA GLU A 37 -3.88 -10.37 8.80
C GLU A 37 -3.21 -9.21 9.53
N PHE A 38 -2.96 -8.12 8.81
CA PHE A 38 -2.35 -6.90 9.31
C PHE A 38 -3.41 -5.81 9.44
N GLY A 39 -3.55 -5.26 10.64
CA GLY A 39 -4.31 -4.04 10.86
C GLY A 39 -3.63 -2.83 10.21
N LEU A 40 -4.38 -1.75 10.01
CA LEU A 40 -3.84 -0.49 9.45
C LEU A 40 -2.58 -0.03 10.21
N ASN A 41 -2.60 -0.13 11.54
CA ASN A 41 -1.47 0.24 12.39
C ASN A 41 -0.21 -0.61 12.14
N ASP A 42 -0.37 -1.90 11.80
CA ASP A 42 0.78 -2.77 11.51
C ASP A 42 1.36 -2.46 10.12
N LEU A 43 0.50 -2.14 9.15
CA LEU A 43 0.92 -1.70 7.83
C LEU A 43 1.63 -0.35 7.89
N GLU A 44 1.13 0.59 8.69
CA GLU A 44 1.75 1.89 8.92
C GLU A 44 3.15 1.73 9.50
N ARG A 45 3.31 0.92 10.55
CA ARG A 45 4.63 0.62 11.15
C ARG A 45 5.60 0.00 10.15
N ARG A 46 5.16 -0.97 9.36
CA ARG A 46 6.01 -1.61 8.33
C ARG A 46 6.42 -0.62 7.23
N SER A 47 5.48 0.20 6.79
CA SER A 47 5.71 1.19 5.74
C SER A 47 6.69 2.26 6.22
N LYS A 48 6.49 2.77 7.44
CA LYS A 48 7.42 3.71 8.09
C LYS A 48 8.81 3.11 8.25
N LYS A 49 8.92 1.88 8.78
CA LYS A 49 10.21 1.20 8.93
C LYS A 49 10.94 1.05 7.60
N LYS A 50 10.22 0.71 6.54
CA LYS A 50 10.78 0.58 5.19
C LYS A 50 11.25 1.94 4.65
N ALA A 51 10.47 2.99 4.84
CA ALA A 51 10.85 4.35 4.43
C ALA A 51 12.13 4.79 5.15
N MET A 52 12.20 4.64 6.47
CA MET A 52 13.37 5.05 7.27
C MET A 52 14.65 4.29 6.88
N ARG A 53 14.56 3.00 6.56
CA ARG A 53 15.69 2.23 6.00
C ARG A 53 16.14 2.74 4.63
N THR A 54 15.19 3.12 3.78
CA THR A 54 15.49 3.64 2.44
C THR A 54 16.16 5.02 2.51
N LEU A 55 15.86 5.77 3.56
CA LEU A 55 16.46 7.07 3.89
C LEU A 55 17.77 6.92 4.69
N GLU A 56 18.27 5.69 4.87
CA GLU A 56 19.50 5.37 5.62
C GLU A 56 19.48 5.87 7.08
N LEU A 57 18.28 6.08 7.65
CA LEU A 57 18.10 6.50 9.05
C LEU A 57 18.19 5.34 10.04
N ILE A 58 17.98 4.11 9.57
CA ILE A 58 17.97 2.88 10.39
C ILE A 58 18.59 1.75 9.57
N GLU A 59 19.39 0.91 10.22
CA GLU A 59 19.95 -0.31 9.61
C GLU A 59 18.89 -1.40 9.31
N GLU A 60 19.25 -2.36 8.47
CA GLU A 60 18.33 -3.42 8.03
C GLU A 60 17.78 -4.26 9.20
N HIS A 61 18.57 -4.46 10.26
CA HIS A 61 18.18 -5.30 11.39
C HIS A 61 17.67 -4.53 12.60
N GLU A 62 17.80 -3.21 12.59
CA GLU A 62 17.52 -2.39 13.76
C GLU A 62 16.03 -2.01 13.88
N GLY A 63 15.61 -1.71 15.12
CA GLY A 63 14.30 -1.18 15.45
C GLY A 63 14.18 0.31 15.09
N ILE A 64 12.98 0.87 15.18
CA ILE A 64 12.82 2.33 15.14
C ILE A 64 13.07 2.84 16.55
N ASP A 65 14.16 3.56 16.76
CA ASP A 65 14.48 4.25 18.00
C ASP A 65 13.99 5.71 17.98
N GLN A 66 14.11 6.41 19.11
CA GLN A 66 13.63 7.79 19.21
C GLN A 66 14.46 8.75 18.35
N GLN A 67 15.77 8.53 18.25
CA GLN A 67 16.64 9.38 17.46
C GLN A 67 16.28 9.32 15.97
N ALA A 68 16.09 8.13 15.41
CA ALA A 68 15.69 8.00 14.02
C ALA A 68 14.30 8.60 13.76
N LEU A 69 13.39 8.56 14.73
CA LEU A 69 12.10 9.25 14.63
C LEU A 69 12.26 10.76 14.52
N ASP A 70 13.13 11.35 15.34
CA ASP A 70 13.39 12.77 15.34
C ASP A 70 14.08 13.22 14.05
N GLU A 71 15.04 12.43 13.54
CA GLU A 71 15.69 12.67 12.25
C GLU A 71 14.73 12.51 11.07
N TYR A 72 13.84 11.53 11.11
CA TYR A 72 12.79 11.37 10.11
C TYR A 72 11.82 12.56 10.11
N ALA A 73 11.44 13.07 11.29
CA ALA A 73 10.56 14.23 11.40
C ALA A 73 11.19 15.50 10.77
N LYS A 74 12.50 15.69 10.93
CA LYS A 74 13.26 16.80 10.34
C LYS A 74 13.12 16.89 8.82
N LEU A 75 13.00 15.75 8.14
CA LEU A 75 12.83 15.71 6.69
C LEU A 75 11.52 16.34 6.20
N PHE A 76 10.52 16.45 7.09
CA PHE A 76 9.19 16.97 6.80
C PHE A 76 8.86 18.22 7.62
N GLU A 77 9.86 18.87 8.22
CA GLU A 77 9.67 20.14 8.94
C GLU A 77 9.06 21.23 8.06
N GLN A 78 9.40 21.20 6.77
CA GLN A 78 8.83 22.11 5.78
C GLN A 78 7.61 21.45 5.14
N PRO A 79 6.41 22.03 5.29
CA PRO A 79 5.22 21.52 4.62
C PRO A 79 5.37 21.65 3.09
N LEU A 80 4.69 20.77 2.36
CA LEU A 80 4.61 20.91 0.91
C LEU A 80 3.85 22.19 0.56
N PRO A 81 4.26 22.94 -0.49
CA PRO A 81 3.49 24.07 -0.99
C PRO A 81 2.07 23.66 -1.38
N ASP A 82 1.10 24.54 -1.15
CA ASP A 82 -0.33 24.30 -1.44
C ASP A 82 -0.58 23.84 -2.87
N ALA A 83 0.16 24.39 -3.84
CA ALA A 83 0.06 23.98 -5.24
C ALA A 83 0.36 22.48 -5.44
N HIS A 84 1.33 21.94 -4.72
CA HIS A 84 1.66 20.51 -4.79
C HIS A 84 0.59 19.66 -4.11
N LEU A 85 0.06 20.12 -2.98
CA LEU A 85 -1.03 19.44 -2.27
C LEU A 85 -2.30 19.41 -3.12
N GLN A 86 -2.65 20.53 -3.77
CA GLN A 86 -3.77 20.63 -4.69
C GLN A 86 -3.60 19.72 -5.92
N ALA A 87 -2.39 19.65 -6.48
CA ALA A 87 -2.08 18.75 -7.59
C ALA A 87 -2.24 17.27 -7.19
N LEU A 88 -1.70 16.88 -6.03
CA LEU A 88 -1.87 15.53 -5.48
C LEU A 88 -3.34 15.22 -5.23
N ALA A 89 -4.08 16.15 -4.61
CA ALA A 89 -5.49 15.98 -4.35
C ALA A 89 -6.30 15.80 -5.65
N ALA A 90 -5.98 16.56 -6.70
CA ALA A 90 -6.62 16.40 -8.01
C ALA A 90 -6.31 15.02 -8.63
N LEU A 91 -5.08 14.52 -8.53
CA LEU A 91 -4.69 13.21 -9.06
C LEU A 91 -5.44 12.07 -8.35
N PHE A 92 -5.57 12.16 -7.03
CA PHE A 92 -6.21 11.12 -6.21
C PHE A 92 -7.69 11.38 -5.92
N HIS A 93 -8.26 12.47 -6.46
CA HIS A 93 -9.63 12.92 -6.26
C HIS A 93 -9.98 13.12 -4.76
N TRP A 94 -9.03 13.68 -4.00
CA TRP A 94 -9.21 14.00 -2.58
C TRP A 94 -9.80 15.39 -2.39
N SER A 95 -10.62 15.56 -1.35
CA SER A 95 -11.08 16.86 -0.87
C SER A 95 -10.08 17.43 0.13
N LEU A 96 -9.50 18.59 -0.18
CA LEU A 96 -8.65 19.32 0.76
C LEU A 96 -9.51 20.24 1.65
N PRO A 97 -9.15 20.41 2.94
CA PRO A 97 -9.77 21.41 3.78
C PRO A 97 -9.49 22.83 3.25
N GLU A 98 -10.43 23.75 3.42
CA GLU A 98 -10.38 25.12 2.86
C GLU A 98 -9.28 26.01 3.45
N ASN A 99 -8.70 25.65 4.60
CA ASN A 99 -7.62 26.41 5.25
C ASN A 99 -6.39 25.51 5.44
N LEU A 100 -5.43 25.59 4.51
CA LEU A 100 -4.10 24.99 4.67
C LEU A 100 -3.10 25.94 5.34
N ASP A 101 -3.46 27.23 5.50
CA ASP A 101 -2.56 28.33 5.89
C ASP A 101 -2.81 28.93 7.28
N ASP A 102 -3.68 28.35 8.10
CA ASP A 102 -3.80 28.80 9.50
C ASP A 102 -2.84 27.99 10.35
N GLY A 103 -1.57 28.36 10.33
CA GLY A 103 -0.53 27.66 11.06
C GLY A 103 -0.77 27.70 12.56
N GLU A 104 -1.47 26.72 13.13
CA GLU A 104 -1.41 26.38 14.55
C GLU A 104 -1.66 24.87 14.77
N GLY A 105 -0.78 24.27 15.56
CA GLY A 105 -0.83 22.86 15.91
C GLY A 105 -2.14 22.49 16.61
N ALA A 106 -2.96 21.68 15.94
CA ALA A 106 -4.01 20.93 16.60
C ALA A 106 -3.63 19.45 16.60
N VAL A 107 -2.88 19.08 17.64
CA VAL A 107 -2.89 17.73 18.20
C VAL A 107 -4.34 17.26 18.37
N LEU A 108 -4.77 16.31 17.54
CA LEU A 108 -5.97 15.52 17.80
C LEU A 108 -5.59 14.04 17.87
N LEU A 109 -5.06 13.70 19.05
CA LEU A 109 -5.13 12.35 19.59
C LEU A 109 -6.53 12.17 20.20
N SER A 110 -7.26 11.16 19.75
CA SER A 110 -8.37 10.53 20.46
C SER A 110 -8.11 9.03 20.53
#